data_AF-A0A7X6SPW7-F1
#
_entry.id   AF-A0A7X6SPW7-F1
#
_cell.length_a   1.000
_cell.length_b   1.000
_cell.length_c   1.000
_cell.angle_alpha   90.00
_cell.angle_beta   90.00
_cell.angle_gamma   90.00
#
_symmetry.space_group_name_H-M   'P 1'
#
loop_
_entity.id
_entity.type
_entity.pdbx_description
1 polymer ?
#
loop_
_entity_poly.entity_id
_entity_poly.type
_entity_poly.pdbx_seq_one_letter_code
_entity_poly.pdbx_strand_id
1 'polypeptide(L)'
;MTSAGYSEEHIRTLEWREHIRLRPGMYIGKLGDGSSEDDGIYVLLKEVMDNAIDEFMMGFGKKIDVSITGREVRVRDYGRGIPLGKV
;
A
#
# COMPACT_ATOMS: atom_id res chain seq x y z
N MET A 1 22.37 -20.20 36.42
CA MET A 1 22.08 -19.68 35.07
C MET A 1 21.32 -18.38 35.26
N THR A 2 21.96 -17.24 35.01
CA THR A 2 21.28 -15.94 35.06
C THR A 2 20.23 -15.93 33.96
N SER A 3 18.95 -15.74 34.30
CA SER A 3 17.92 -15.46 33.30
C SER A 3 18.39 -14.23 32.53
N ALA A 4 18.70 -14.39 31.24
CA ALA A 4 18.92 -13.23 30.37
C ALA A 4 17.72 -12.30 30.61
N GLY A 5 17.99 -11.07 31.07
CA GLY A 5 17.04 -10.17 31.72
C GLY A 5 15.90 -9.71 30.81
N TYR A 6 15.06 -10.64 30.41
CA TYR A 6 13.86 -10.41 29.64
C TYR A 6 12.76 -9.97 30.60
N SER A 7 12.30 -8.75 30.39
CA SER A 7 11.30 -8.05 31.19
C SER A 7 10.27 -7.43 30.26
N GLU A 8 9.20 -6.88 30.84
CA GLU A 8 8.12 -6.23 30.09
C GLU A 8 8.61 -5.08 29.20
N GLU A 9 9.69 -4.39 29.58
CA GLU A 9 10.26 -3.28 28.81
C GLU A 9 10.83 -3.70 27.44
N HIS A 10 11.04 -5.00 27.24
CA HIS A 10 11.52 -5.59 25.99
C HIS A 10 10.37 -5.88 25.00
N ILE A 11 9.11 -5.83 25.46
CA ILE A 11 7.94 -5.96 24.60
C ILE A 11 7.63 -4.62 23.94
N ARG A 12 7.58 -4.62 22.61
CA ARG A 12 7.21 -3.44 21.83
C ARG A 12 5.89 -3.67 21.11
N THR A 13 4.91 -2.84 21.43
CA THR A 13 3.70 -2.68 20.60
C THR A 13 3.98 -1.57 19.59
N LEU A 14 3.73 -1.85 18.32
CA LEU A 14 3.97 -0.91 17.23
C LEU A 14 2.65 -0.30 16.77
N GLU A 15 2.69 0.99 16.45
CA GLU A 15 1.56 1.64 15.80
C GLU A 15 1.26 1.02 14.43
N TRP A 16 0.03 1.20 13.94
CA TRP A 16 -0.40 0.53 12.73
C TRP A 16 0.44 0.91 11.49
N ARG A 17 0.94 2.13 11.40
CA ARG A 17 1.87 2.53 10.32
C ARG A 17 3.27 2.01 10.51
N GLU A 18 3.71 1.94 11.76
CA GLU A 18 5.09 1.60 12.10
C GLU A 18 5.38 0.15 11.73
N HIS A 19 4.48 -0.78 12.04
CA HIS A 19 4.71 -2.19 11.73
C HIS A 19 4.70 -2.48 10.22
N ILE A 20 3.85 -1.78 9.44
CA ILE A 20 3.84 -1.88 7.98
C ILE A 20 5.18 -1.46 7.40
N ARG A 21 5.73 -0.32 7.87
CA ARG A 21 7.02 0.19 7.39
C ARG A 21 8.20 -0.62 7.90
N LEU A 22 8.11 -1.21 9.10
CA LEU A 22 9.16 -2.06 9.67
C LEU A 22 9.23 -3.41 8.94
N ARG A 23 8.09 -3.94 8.50
CA ARG A 23 8.00 -5.25 7.83
C ARG A 23 7.22 -5.15 6.51
N PRO A 24 7.70 -4.35 5.55
CA PRO A 24 6.96 -4.10 4.32
C PRO A 24 6.74 -5.37 3.51
N GLY A 25 7.64 -6.35 3.59
CA GLY A 25 7.51 -7.58 2.83
C GLY A 25 6.36 -8.49 3.24
N MET A 26 5.78 -8.30 4.42
CA MET A 26 4.53 -8.96 4.79
C MET A 26 3.32 -8.40 4.01
N TYR A 27 3.41 -7.16 3.51
CA TYR A 27 2.32 -6.44 2.86
C TYR A 27 2.47 -6.38 1.34
N ILE A 28 3.69 -6.07 0.87
CA ILE A 28 3.97 -5.84 -0.55
C ILE A 28 4.98 -6.83 -1.13
N GLY A 29 5.41 -7.84 -0.35
CA GLY A 29 6.41 -8.80 -0.82
C GLY A 29 7.81 -8.22 -0.92
N LYS A 30 8.55 -8.58 -1.97
CA LYS A 30 9.95 -8.18 -2.13
C LYS A 30 10.05 -6.68 -2.40
N LEU A 31 10.95 -5.97 -1.71
CA LEU A 31 11.26 -4.59 -2.08
C LEU A 31 12.09 -4.59 -3.37
N GLY A 32 11.84 -3.61 -4.25
CA GLY A 32 12.60 -3.45 -5.48
C GLY A 32 12.25 -2.15 -6.18
N ASP A 33 12.95 -1.90 -7.29
CA ASP A 33 12.83 -0.69 -8.08
C ASP A 33 11.99 -0.88 -9.35
N GLY A 34 11.40 -2.06 -9.53
CA GLY A 34 10.59 -2.43 -10.68
C GLY A 34 11.39 -3.13 -11.78
N SER A 35 12.68 -3.43 -11.53
CA SER A 35 13.50 -4.22 -12.46
C SER A 35 13.11 -5.70 -12.51
N SER A 36 12.42 -6.21 -11.49
CA SER A 36 11.92 -7.59 -11.44
C SER A 36 10.39 -7.62 -11.32
N GLU A 37 9.75 -8.59 -11.96
CA GLU A 37 8.28 -8.74 -11.97
C GLU A 37 7.70 -9.00 -10.57
N ASP A 38 8.51 -9.57 -9.66
CA ASP A 38 8.14 -9.85 -8.27
C ASP A 38 8.36 -8.67 -7.31
N ASP A 39 8.75 -7.50 -7.83
CA ASP A 39 8.99 -6.31 -7.02
C ASP A 39 7.67 -5.72 -6.50
N GLY A 40 7.63 -5.43 -5.20
CA GLY A 40 6.48 -4.92 -4.47
C GLY A 40 5.99 -3.55 -4.92
N ILE A 41 6.78 -2.81 -5.71
CA ILE A 41 6.31 -1.59 -6.37
C ILE A 41 5.13 -1.86 -7.31
N TYR A 42 5.08 -3.04 -7.94
CA TYR A 42 3.95 -3.45 -8.76
C TYR A 42 2.73 -3.78 -7.91
N VAL A 43 2.91 -4.35 -6.71
CA VAL A 43 1.82 -4.54 -5.75
C VAL A 43 1.24 -3.19 -5.33
N LEU A 44 2.07 -2.19 -5.02
CA LEU A 44 1.61 -0.85 -4.68
C LEU A 44 0.77 -0.21 -5.79
N LEU A 45 1.22 -0.34 -7.05
CA LEU A 45 0.44 0.12 -8.21
C LEU A 45 -0.87 -0.64 -8.36
N LYS A 46 -0.82 -1.97 -8.22
CA LYS A 46 -1.96 -2.88 -8.33
C LYS A 46 -3.05 -2.49 -7.32
N GLU A 47 -2.70 -2.25 -6.06
CA GLU A 47 -3.68 -1.87 -5.03
C GLU A 47 -4.42 -0.56 -5.37
N VAL A 48 -3.74 0.43 -5.95
CA VAL A 48 -4.41 1.68 -6.37
C VAL A 48 -5.28 1.44 -7.61
N MET A 49 -4.79 0.65 -8.57
CA MET A 49 -5.53 0.29 -9.79
C MET A 49 -6.78 -0.54 -9.48
N ASP A 50 -6.70 -1.50 -8.56
CA ASP A 50 -7.83 -2.36 -8.18
C ASP A 50 -8.99 -1.52 -7.62
N ASN A 51 -8.71 -0.56 -6.73
CA ASN A 51 -9.74 0.35 -6.21
C ASN A 51 -10.43 1.16 -7.32
N ALA A 52 -9.66 1.60 -8.34
CA ALA A 52 -10.21 2.30 -9.49
C ALA A 52 -11.07 1.38 -10.39
N ILE A 53 -10.65 0.12 -10.56
CA ILE A 53 -11.39 -0.91 -11.31
C ILE A 53 -12.68 -1.29 -10.60
N ASP A 54 -12.67 -1.39 -9.27
CA ASP A 54 -13.86 -1.69 -8.48
C ASP A 54 -14.96 -0.64 -8.71
N GLU A 55 -14.61 0.65 -8.72
CA GLU A 55 -15.56 1.72 -9.06
C GLU A 55 -16.13 1.54 -10.47
N PHE A 56 -15.26 1.27 -11.46
CA PHE A 56 -15.68 1.03 -12.85
C PHE A 56 -16.61 -0.19 -12.96
N MET A 57 -16.28 -1.30 -12.29
CA MET A 57 -17.08 -2.52 -12.26
C MET A 57 -18.46 -2.30 -11.62
N MET A 58 -18.54 -1.41 -10.63
CA MET A 58 -19.80 -0.99 -10.03
C MET A 58 -20.58 0.01 -10.90
N GLY A 59 -20.07 0.39 -12.07
CA GLY A 59 -20.71 1.29 -13.02
C GLY A 59 -20.46 2.78 -12.75
N PHE A 60 -19.55 3.11 -11.83
CA PHE A 60 -19.17 4.48 -11.50
C PHE A 60 -17.85 4.84 -12.19
N GLY A 61 -17.91 5.84 -13.07
CA GLY A 61 -16.79 6.17 -13.95
C GLY A 61 -16.70 5.23 -15.15
N LYS A 62 -16.12 5.73 -16.25
CA LYS A 62 -15.99 4.98 -17.52
C LYS A 62 -14.57 4.99 -18.07
N LYS A 63 -13.64 5.56 -17.32
CA LYS A 63 -12.28 5.83 -17.74
C LYS A 63 -11.39 5.76 -16.52
N ILE A 64 -10.19 5.20 -16.70
CA ILE A 64 -9.11 5.28 -15.73
C ILE A 64 -7.90 5.81 -16.50
N ASP A 65 -7.35 6.93 -16.04
CA ASP A 65 -6.17 7.56 -16.62
C ASP A 65 -4.93 7.17 -15.81
N VAL A 66 -3.97 6.53 -16.46
CA VAL A 66 -2.67 6.18 -15.86
C VAL A 66 -1.59 6.98 -16.54
N SER A 67 -0.75 7.65 -15.75
CA SER A 67 0.37 8.44 -16.25
C SER A 67 1.60 8.23 -15.38
N ILE A 68 2.77 8.28 -16.01
CA ILE A 68 4.06 8.14 -15.35
C ILE A 68 4.87 9.41 -15.62
N THR A 69 5.40 10.03 -14.57
CA THR A 69 6.27 11.19 -14.66
C THR A 69 7.49 10.97 -13.78
N GLY A 70 8.62 10.63 -14.41
CA GLY A 70 9.83 10.26 -13.68
C GLY A 70 9.61 9.00 -12.84
N ARG A 71 9.64 9.15 -11.50
CA ARG A 71 9.39 8.07 -10.52
C ARG A 71 7.99 8.10 -9.91
N GLU A 72 7.13 9.02 -10.35
CA GLU A 72 5.74 9.10 -9.90
C GLU A 72 4.84 8.36 -10.90
N VAL A 73 3.98 7.47 -10.38
CA VAL A 73 2.86 6.89 -11.11
C VAL A 73 1.58 7.49 -10.56
N ARG A 74 0.75 8.05 -11.43
CA ARG A 74 -0.55 8.60 -11.09
C ARG A 74 -1.64 7.77 -11.74
N VAL A 75 -2.54 7.26 -10.90
CA VAL A 75 -3.79 6.60 -11.29
C VAL A 75 -4.93 7.55 -10.96
N ARG A 76 -5.77 7.86 -11.95
CA ARG A 76 -6.95 8.70 -11.79
C ARG A 76 -8.18 7.96 -12.31
N ASP A 77 -9.09 7.63 -11.41
CA ASP A 77 -10.44 7.22 -11.78
C ASP A 77 -11.41 8.42 -11.84
N TYR A 78 -12.62 8.14 -12.33
CA TYR A 78 -13.74 9.07 -12.33
C TYR A 78 -14.97 8.40 -11.67
N GLY A 79 -14.72 7.60 -10.64
CA GLY A 79 -15.73 6.94 -9.83
C GLY A 79 -16.40 7.89 -8.84
N ARG A 80 -16.93 7.35 -7.75
CA ARG A 80 -17.62 8.13 -6.70
C ARG A 80 -16.67 8.99 -5.87
N GLY A 81 -15.39 8.62 -5.83
CA GLY A 81 -14.38 9.21 -4.97
C GLY A 81 -14.43 8.68 -3.53
N ILE A 82 -13.30 8.80 -2.84
CA ILE A 82 -13.17 8.36 -1.44
C ILE A 82 -14.06 9.25 -0.54
N PRO A 83 -14.92 8.67 0.32
CA PRO A 83 -15.74 9.45 1.24
C PRO A 83 -14.88 10.29 2.20
N LEU A 84 -15.11 11.61 2.22
CA LEU A 84 -14.33 12.54 3.05
C LEU A 84 -14.87 12.72 4.49
N GLY A 85 -16.03 12.14 4.82
CA GLY A 85 -16.66 12.32 6.13
C GLY A 85 -17.09 13.77 6.41
N LYS A 86 -17.15 14.16 7.69
CA LYS A 86 -17.33 15.58 8.07
C LYS A 86 -15.98 16.28 7.95
N VAL A 87 -15.91 17.24 7.03
CA VAL A 87 -14.79 18.19 6.91
C VAL A 87 -14.94 19.33 7.90
#